data_AF-A0A4V5NPE9-F1
#
_entry.id   AF-A0A4V5NPE9-F1
#
_cell.length_a   1.000
_cell.length_b   1.000
_cell.length_c   1.000
_cell.angle_alpha   90.00
_cell.angle_beta   90.00
_cell.angle_gamma   90.00
#
_symmetry.space_group_name_H-M   'P 1'
#
loop_
_entity.id
_entity.type
_entity.pdbx_description
1 polymer ?
#
loop_
_entity_poly.entity_id
_entity_poly.type
_entity_poly.pdbx_seq_one_letter_code
_entity_poly.pdbx_strand_id
1 'polypeptide(L)'
;MFNYDESISAESEIAAPAQVVWEQISKPGGVVQWHPFVKENKAERWSGIGSRDIVTYYIGRSFQREVIKWMEGSGYDLKLTENGKNEARAEYRITPLGATNAGSR
;
A
#
# COMPACT_ATOMS: atom_id res chain seq x y z
N MET A 1 8.53 28.58 -3.94
CA MET A 1 9.41 27.46 -3.53
C MET A 1 8.52 26.50 -2.76
N PHE A 2 8.26 25.31 -3.31
CA PHE A 2 7.38 24.33 -2.64
C PHE A 2 8.19 23.61 -1.56
N ASN A 3 7.68 23.60 -0.32
CA ASN A 3 8.26 22.79 0.75
C ASN A 3 7.77 21.35 0.56
N TYR A 4 8.68 20.44 0.22
CA TYR A 4 8.38 19.04 -0.09
C TYR A 4 8.38 18.11 1.14
N ASP A 5 8.43 18.68 2.36
CA ASP A 5 8.43 17.92 3.63
C ASP A 5 7.01 17.63 4.14
N GLU A 6 5.96 18.07 3.44
CA GLU A 6 4.57 17.82 3.84
C GLU A 6 4.09 16.46 3.31
N SER A 7 3.49 15.66 4.19
CA SER A 7 2.77 14.46 3.77
C SER A 7 1.48 14.83 3.06
N ILE A 8 1.14 14.06 2.03
CA ILE A 8 -0.15 14.17 1.33
C ILE A 8 -0.97 12.93 1.67
N SER A 9 -2.25 13.13 1.99
CA SER A 9 -3.21 12.05 2.21
C SER A 9 -4.44 12.22 1.32
N ALA A 10 -5.08 11.10 1.00
CA ALA A 10 -6.36 11.04 0.31
C ALA A 10 -7.14 9.82 0.81
N GLU A 11 -8.45 9.96 0.88
CA GLU A 11 -9.36 8.92 1.37
C GLU A 11 -10.52 8.74 0.39
N SER A 12 -11.07 7.54 0.33
CA SER A 12 -12.21 7.23 -0.53
C SER A 12 -13.04 6.11 0.10
N GLU A 13 -14.36 6.21 -0.01
CA GLU A 13 -15.28 5.17 0.41
C GLU A 13 -15.37 4.08 -0.66
N ILE A 14 -15.24 2.82 -0.22
CA ILE A 14 -15.37 1.65 -1.10
C ILE A 14 -16.56 0.84 -0.63
N ALA A 15 -17.53 0.60 -1.53
CA ALA A 15 -18.72 -0.21 -1.28
C ALA A 15 -18.38 -1.72 -1.26
N ALA A 16 -17.49 -2.13 -0.36
CA ALA A 16 -17.08 -3.51 -0.14
C ALA A 16 -16.69 -3.74 1.33
N PRO A 17 -16.79 -4.99 1.85
CA PRO A 17 -16.27 -5.31 3.16
C PRO A 17 -14.77 -5.02 3.28
N ALA A 18 -14.32 -4.54 4.44
CA ALA A 18 -12.91 -4.23 4.69
C ALA A 18 -11.98 -5.41 4.38
N GLN A 19 -12.40 -6.64 4.68
CA GLN A 19 -11.65 -7.85 4.35
C GLN A 19 -11.43 -8.01 2.84
N VAL A 20 -12.45 -7.74 2.02
CA VAL A 20 -12.34 -7.84 0.55
C VAL A 20 -11.36 -6.79 0.03
N VAL A 21 -11.41 -5.57 0.55
CA VAL A 21 -10.45 -4.51 0.20
C VAL A 21 -9.03 -4.93 0.60
N TRP A 22 -8.87 -5.47 1.80
CA TRP A 22 -7.59 -5.97 2.31
C TRP A 22 -7.00 -7.05 1.40
N GLU A 23 -7.77 -8.08 1.05
CA GLU A 23 -7.35 -9.15 0.15
C GLU A 23 -6.87 -8.63 -1.21
N GLN A 24 -7.45 -7.55 -1.74
CA GLN A 24 -7.00 -6.94 -2.98
C GLN A 24 -5.71 -6.13 -2.83
N ILE A 25 -5.61 -5.27 -1.81
CA ILE A 25 -4.44 -4.38 -1.66
C ILE A 25 -3.22 -5.12 -1.09
N SER A 26 -3.42 -6.25 -0.42
CA SER A 26 -2.36 -7.09 0.17
C SER A 26 -1.91 -8.21 -0.78
N LYS A 27 -2.43 -8.28 -2.01
CA LYS A 27 -2.07 -9.32 -2.98
C LYS A 27 -0.65 -9.07 -3.54
N PRO A 28 0.22 -10.10 -3.62
CA PRO A 28 1.52 -9.95 -4.28
C PRO A 28 1.32 -9.58 -5.75
N GLY A 29 2.03 -8.55 -6.22
CA GLY A 29 1.86 -8.06 -7.59
C GLY A 29 0.54 -7.31 -7.84
N GLY A 30 -0.29 -7.12 -6.80
CA GLY A 30 -1.66 -6.61 -6.93
C GLY A 30 -1.77 -5.16 -7.36
N VAL A 31 -0.68 -4.38 -7.25
CA VAL A 31 -0.71 -2.92 -7.46
C VAL A 31 -1.09 -2.54 -8.89
N VAL A 32 -0.77 -3.38 -9.87
CA VAL A 32 -1.17 -3.17 -11.27
C VAL A 32 -2.69 -3.15 -11.48
N GLN A 33 -3.47 -3.71 -10.53
CA GLN A 33 -4.93 -3.82 -10.65
C GLN A 33 -5.65 -2.52 -10.29
N TRP A 34 -5.03 -1.65 -9.50
CA TRP A 34 -5.69 -0.46 -8.94
C TRP A 34 -4.86 0.82 -9.05
N HIS A 35 -3.57 0.74 -9.36
CA HIS A 35 -2.74 1.91 -9.58
C HIS A 35 -2.59 2.20 -11.09
N PRO A 36 -3.31 3.18 -11.65
CA PRO A 36 -3.45 3.35 -13.11
C PRO A 36 -2.13 3.62 -13.86
N PHE A 37 -1.09 4.06 -13.15
CA PHE A 37 0.21 4.40 -13.73
C PHE A 37 1.28 3.31 -13.59
N VAL A 38 1.00 2.19 -12.91
CA VAL A 38 1.96 1.09 -12.75
C VAL A 38 1.82 0.13 -13.93
N LYS A 39 2.92 -0.12 -14.63
CA LYS A 39 3.02 -1.06 -15.75
C LYS A 39 3.25 -2.49 -15.27
N GLU A 40 4.09 -2.65 -14.25
CA GLU A 40 4.47 -3.97 -13.72
C GLU A 40 4.69 -3.88 -12.20
N ASN A 41 4.31 -4.94 -11.49
CA ASN A 41 4.63 -5.12 -10.07
C ASN A 41 5.14 -6.54 -9.84
N LYS A 42 6.44 -6.66 -9.55
CA LYS A 42 7.11 -7.93 -9.31
C LYS A 42 7.36 -8.14 -7.82
N ALA A 43 6.62 -9.06 -7.21
CA ALA A 43 6.87 -9.48 -5.83
C ALA A 43 8.15 -10.32 -5.74
N GLU A 44 9.07 -9.92 -4.86
CA GLU A 44 10.30 -10.66 -4.56
C GLU A 44 10.15 -11.51 -3.29
N ARG A 45 9.42 -10.99 -2.29
CA ARG A 45 9.11 -11.66 -1.03
C ARG A 45 7.75 -11.20 -0.52
N TRP A 46 6.89 -12.12 -0.09
CA TRP A 46 5.53 -11.81 0.35
C TRP A 46 4.95 -12.95 1.23
N SER A 47 4.06 -12.74 2.21
CA SER A 47 3.47 -11.50 2.76
C SER A 47 3.93 -11.22 4.21
N GLY A 48 3.61 -10.02 4.73
CA GLY A 48 3.95 -9.57 6.10
C GLY A 48 5.05 -8.50 6.15
N ILE A 49 5.52 -8.19 7.36
CA ILE A 49 6.66 -7.27 7.57
C ILE A 49 7.91 -7.82 6.86
N GLY A 50 8.63 -6.96 6.16
CA GLY A 50 9.80 -7.32 5.34
C GLY A 50 9.44 -7.90 3.98
N SER A 51 8.16 -7.88 3.58
CA SER A 51 7.77 -8.13 2.19
C SER A 51 8.40 -7.11 1.27
N ARG A 52 8.81 -7.55 0.07
CA ARG A 52 9.52 -6.73 -0.91
C ARG A 52 8.99 -6.95 -2.30
N ASP A 53 8.88 -5.85 -3.03
CA ASP A 53 8.56 -5.89 -4.45
C ASP A 53 9.20 -4.72 -5.20
N ILE A 54 9.08 -4.78 -6.52
CA ILE A 54 9.46 -3.70 -7.42
C ILE A 54 8.20 -3.28 -8.18
N VAL A 55 7.95 -1.97 -8.23
CA VAL A 55 6.96 -1.39 -9.15
C VAL A 55 7.67 -0.62 -10.25
N THR A 56 7.25 -0.85 -11.49
CA THR A 56 7.72 -0.10 -12.66
C THR A 56 6.55 0.64 -13.26
N TYR A 57 6.69 1.95 -13.39
CA TYR A 57 5.69 2.84 -13.99
C TYR A 57 5.78 2.82 -15.51
N TYR A 58 4.70 3.20 -16.20
CA TYR A 58 4.70 3.31 -17.67
C TYR A 58 5.78 4.24 -18.21
N ILE A 59 6.17 5.26 -17.44
CA ILE A 59 7.24 6.20 -17.77
C ILE A 59 8.66 5.63 -17.57
N GLY A 60 8.79 4.35 -17.19
CA GLY A 60 10.07 3.66 -17.02
C GLY A 60 10.73 3.82 -15.65
N ARG A 61 10.22 4.69 -14.77
CA ARG A 61 10.71 4.82 -13.38
C ARG A 61 10.32 3.59 -12.57
N SER A 62 11.22 3.15 -11.69
CA SER A 62 11.01 1.98 -10.84
C SER A 62 11.37 2.25 -9.39
N PHE A 63 10.60 1.67 -8.47
CA PHE A 63 10.81 1.79 -7.04
C PHE A 63 10.86 0.39 -6.41
N GLN A 64 11.87 0.15 -5.60
CA GLN A 64 11.87 -0.97 -4.66
C GLN A 64 11.01 -0.58 -3.48
N ARG A 65 10.14 -1.48 -3.02
CA ARG A 65 9.27 -1.20 -1.88
C ARG A 65 9.44 -2.29 -0.84
N GLU A 66 9.47 -1.87 0.42
CA GLU A 66 9.56 -2.76 1.57
C GLU A 66 8.42 -2.45 2.54
N VAL A 67 7.69 -3.49 2.94
CA VAL A 67 6.69 -3.40 4.01
C VAL A 67 7.40 -3.28 5.35
N ILE A 68 7.33 -2.10 5.97
CA ILE A 68 7.96 -1.83 7.27
C ILE A 68 6.98 -2.01 8.44
N LYS A 69 5.67 -2.00 8.16
CA LYS A 69 4.60 -2.29 9.12
C LYS A 69 3.49 -3.05 8.42
N TRP A 70 2.96 -4.08 9.08
CA TRP A 70 1.85 -4.88 8.59
C TRP A 70 0.77 -4.95 9.66
N MET A 71 -0.44 -4.50 9.33
CA MET A 71 -1.61 -4.54 10.19
C MET A 71 -2.65 -5.39 9.48
N GLU A 72 -2.66 -6.69 9.79
CA GLU A 72 -3.56 -7.66 9.17
C GLU A 72 -5.01 -7.15 9.14
N GLY A 73 -5.62 -7.11 7.96
CA GLY A 73 -6.98 -6.62 7.74
C GLY A 73 -7.16 -5.09 7.71
N SER A 74 -6.16 -4.31 8.11
CA SER A 74 -6.31 -2.86 8.37
C SER A 74 -5.34 -1.98 7.59
N GLY A 75 -4.26 -2.53 7.03
CA GLY A 75 -3.32 -1.75 6.21
C GLY A 75 -1.85 -2.13 6.38
N TYR A 76 -0.98 -1.37 5.73
CA TYR A 76 0.47 -1.53 5.84
C TYR A 76 1.21 -0.22 5.53
N ASP A 77 2.46 -0.15 5.95
CA ASP A 77 3.37 0.95 5.63
C ASP A 77 4.46 0.46 4.71
N LEU A 78 4.76 1.26 3.68
CA LEU A 78 5.82 1.02 2.74
C LEU A 78 6.94 2.06 2.90
N LYS A 79 8.17 1.57 2.86
CA LYS A 79 9.33 2.36 2.47
C LYS A 79 9.55 2.14 0.97
N LEU A 80 9.64 3.22 0.20
CA LEU A 80 9.93 3.19 -1.24
C LEU A 80 11.33 3.74 -1.45
N THR A 81 12.14 3.04 -2.23
CA THR A 81 13.49 3.45 -2.58
C THR A 81 13.66 3.48 -4.09
N GLU A 82 14.07 4.63 -4.63
CA GLU A 82 14.46 4.77 -6.03
C GLU A 82 15.99 4.84 -6.13
N ASN A 83 16.57 3.99 -6.98
CA ASN A 83 18.01 3.96 -7.29
C ASN A 83 18.92 3.93 -6.04
N GLY A 84 18.45 3.33 -4.94
CA GLY A 84 19.19 3.19 -3.69
C GLY A 84 19.44 4.49 -2.91
N LYS A 85 18.79 5.60 -3.26
CA LYS A 85 19.07 6.91 -2.62
C LYS A 85 17.82 7.67 -2.20
N ASN A 86 16.81 7.74 -3.06
CA ASN A 86 15.63 8.55 -2.78
C ASN A 86 14.63 7.69 -2.03
N GLU A 87 14.36 8.04 -0.77
CA GLU A 87 13.42 7.33 0.08
C GLU A 87 12.14 8.13 0.24
N ALA A 88 11.00 7.45 0.13
CA ALA A 88 9.68 7.97 0.44
C ALA A 88 8.92 6.96 1.30
N ARG A 89 7.88 7.42 1.98
CA ARG A 89 6.99 6.57 2.76
C ARG A 89 5.57 6.66 2.21
N ALA A 90 4.88 5.53 2.17
CA ALA A 90 3.45 5.47 1.87
C ALA A 90 2.74 4.65 2.96
N GLU A 91 1.52 5.06 3.30
CA GLU A 91 0.69 4.37 4.29
C GLU A 91 -0.66 4.05 3.66
N TYR A 92 -1.06 2.78 3.74
CA TYR A 92 -2.40 2.34 3.37
C TYR A 92 -3.16 2.00 4.64
N ARG A 93 -4.40 2.48 4.75
CA ARG A 93 -5.30 2.23 5.89
C ARG A 93 -6.68 1.87 5.38
N ILE A 94 -7.32 0.91 6.04
CA ILE A 94 -8.70 0.52 5.81
C ILE A 94 -9.46 0.77 7.11
N THR A 95 -10.49 1.61 7.04
CA THR A 95 -11.39 1.90 8.15
C THR A 95 -12.80 1.43 7.79
N PRO A 96 -13.38 0.46 8.50
CA PRO A 96 -14.77 0.05 8.28
C PRO A 96 -15.75 1.17 8.63
N LEU A 97 -16.75 1.45 7.77
CA LEU A 97 -17.73 2.52 7.96
C LEU A 97 -19.02 2.10 8.70
N GLY A 98 -19.18 0.80 9.03
CA GLY A 98 -20.19 0.26 9.97
C GLY A 98 -20.37 -1.27 9.85
N ALA A 99 -20.77 -2.07 10.85
CA ALA A 99 -20.48 -2.12 12.29
C ALA A 99 -20.22 -3.62 12.65
N THR A 100 -19.57 -3.98 13.77
CA THR A 100 -20.29 -4.36 15.01
C THR A 100 -19.39 -4.27 16.25
N ASN A 101 -19.96 -3.73 17.33
CA ASN A 101 -19.60 -3.98 18.72
C ASN A 101 -19.43 -5.48 19.00
N ALA A 102 -18.23 -5.91 19.39
CA ALA A 102 -18.02 -7.21 20.02
C ALA A 102 -17.55 -6.98 21.46
N GLY A 103 -18.48 -7.08 22.42
CA GLY A 103 -18.16 -7.02 23.85
C GLY A 103 -19.29 -6.54 24.75
N SER A 104 -20.45 -7.21 24.74
CA SER A 104 -21.39 -7.16 25.87
C SER A 104 -22.07 -8.52 26.01
N ARG A 105 -21.41 -9.46 26.69
CA ARG A 105 -22.02 -10.51 27.51
C ARG A 105 -21.06 -10.86 28.64
#